data_AF-A0A2W4SBY8-F1
#
_entry.id   AF-A0A2W4SBY8-F1
#
_cell.length_a   1.000
_cell.length_b   1.000
_cell.length_c   1.000
_cell.angle_alpha   90.00
_cell.angle_beta   90.00
_cell.angle_gamma   90.00
#
_symmetry.space_group_name_H-M   'P 1'
#
loop_
_entity.id
_entity.type
_entity.pdbx_description
1 polymer ?
#
loop_
_entity_poly.entity_id
_entity_poly.type
_entity_poly.pdbx_seq_one_letter_code
_entity_poly.pdbx_strand_id
1 'polypeptide(L)' 'MVRWRRIDLQKVVLERFGVDYHERTIGKLLKQIGFSHISARPHHPAQDERTIDAFKKASRRR' A
#
# COMPACT_ATOMS: atom_id res chain seq x y z
N MET A 1 -0.48 -7.33 -0.60
CA MET A 1 -0.42 -5.95 -0.07
C MET A 1 -1.73 -5.26 -0.44
N VAL A 2 -2.52 -4.76 0.52
CA VAL A 2 -3.79 -4.07 0.22
C VAL A 2 -3.47 -2.67 -0.33
N ARG A 3 -4.03 -2.31 -1.49
CA ARG A 3 -3.82 -0.98 -2.08
C ARG A 3 -4.79 0.02 -1.45
N TRP A 4 -4.30 0.78 -0.47
CA TRP A 4 -5.03 1.91 0.10
C TRP A 4 -4.89 3.15 -0.80
N ARG A 5 -6.00 3.73 -1.24
CA ARG A 5 -6.02 5.04 -1.89
C ARG A 5 -6.51 6.10 -0.91
N ARG A 6 -6.27 7.36 -1.24
CA ARG A 6 -6.73 8.50 -0.40
C ARG A 6 -8.25 8.51 -0.22
N ILE A 7 -9.01 8.12 -1.25
CA ILE A 7 -10.48 8.02 -1.15
C ILE A 7 -10.93 6.93 -0.16
N ASP A 8 -10.17 5.84 -0.06
CA ASP A 8 -10.48 4.77 0.89
C ASP A 8 -10.22 5.28 2.32
N LEU A 9 -9.15 6.07 2.52
CA LEU A 9 -8.83 6.71 3.80
C LEU A 9 -9.82 7.83 4.17
N GLN A 10 -10.32 8.60 3.21
CA GLN A 10 -11.37 9.59 3.45
C GLN A 10 -12.61 8.94 4.07
N LYS A 11 -13.07 7.81 3.51
CA LYS A 11 -14.23 7.08 4.02
C LYS A 11 -14.01 6.58 5.45
N VAL A 12 -12.83 6.03 5.74
CA VAL A 12 -12.49 5.59 7.10
C VAL A 12 -12.51 6.74 8.09
N VAL A 13 -12.04 7.93 7.70
CA VAL A 13 -12.06 9.12 8.57
C VAL A 13 -13.49 9.58 8.83
N LEU A 14 -14.33 9.61 7.79
CA LEU A 14 -15.74 9.95 7.93
C LEU A 14 -16.47 8.96 8.85
N GLU A 15 -16.28 7.66 8.65
CA GLU A 15 -16.95 6.61 9.44
C GLU A 15 -16.52 6.63 10.92
N ARG A 16 -15.24 6.86 11.20
CA ARG A 16 -14.71 6.78 12.57
C ARG A 16 -14.83 8.08 13.36
N PHE A 17 -14.73 9.22 12.69
CA PHE A 17 -14.65 10.53 13.34
C PHE A 17 -15.80 11.46 12.95
N GLY A 18 -16.65 11.10 11.98
CA GLY A 18 -17.76 11.94 11.52
C GLY A 18 -17.32 13.19 10.75
N VAL A 19 -16.05 13.27 10.35
CA VAL A 19 -15.48 14.44 9.66
C VAL A 19 -15.29 14.12 8.19
N ASP A 20 -15.96 14.88 7.32
CA ASP A 20 -15.74 14.79 5.88
C ASP A 20 -14.62 15.74 5.43
N TYR A 21 -13.50 15.16 5.00
CA TYR A 21 -12.39 15.90 4.44
C TYR A 21 -12.33 15.72 2.92
N HIS A 22 -11.99 16.79 2.21
CA HIS A 22 -11.58 16.68 0.82
C HIS A 22 -10.37 15.75 0.64
N GLU A 23 -10.35 14.91 -0.39
CA GLU A 23 -9.32 13.88 -0.64
C GLU A 23 -7.87 14.44 -0.57
N ARG A 24 -7.63 15.64 -1.10
CA ARG A 24 -6.31 16.31 -1.03
C ARG A 24 -5.87 16.63 0.40
N THR A 25 -6.79 16.90 1.31
CA THR A 25 -6.50 17.20 2.72
C THR A 25 -6.04 15.96 3.47
N ILE A 26 -6.60 14.78 3.15
CA ILE A 26 -6.15 13.50 3.70
C ILE A 26 -4.65 13.31 3.49
N GLY A 27 -4.14 13.61 2.29
CA GLY A 27 -2.70 13.53 2.00
C GLY A 27 -1.84 14.44 2.90
N LYS A 28 -2.33 15.64 3.25
CA LYS A 28 -1.64 16.57 4.16
C LYS A 28 -1.63 16.03 5.60
N LEU A 29 -2.77 15.51 6.06
CA LEU A 29 -2.90 14.93 7.39
C LEU A 29 -1.95 13.74 7.58
N LEU A 30 -1.91 12.83 6.60
CA LEU A 30 -1.00 11.68 6.62
C LEU A 30 0.46 12.11 6.73
N LYS A 31 0.88 13.15 5.99
CA LYS A 31 2.24 13.70 6.09
C LYS A 31 2.50 14.30 7.48
N GLN A 32 1.54 15.02 8.05
CA GLN A 32 1.69 15.67 9.35
C GLN A 32 1.87 14.66 10.48
N ILE A 33 1.19 13.50 10.41
CA ILE A 33 1.30 12.44 11.42
C ILE A 33 2.41 11.42 11.11
N GLY A 34 3.26 11.70 10.12
CA GLY A 34 4.48 10.92 9.85
C GLY A 34 4.31 9.74 8.89
N PHE A 35 3.16 9.56 8.23
CA PHE A 35 3.04 8.53 7.19
C PHE A 35 3.79 8.92 5.92
N SER A 36 4.44 7.91 5.32
CA SER A 36 5.09 8.02 4.02
C SER A 36 4.29 7.31 2.94
N HIS A 37 4.37 7.81 1.71
CA HIS A 37 3.78 7.16 0.55
C HIS A 37 4.56 5.88 0.21
N ILE A 38 3.87 4.75 0.18
CA ILE A 38 4.43 3.46 -0.23
C ILE A 38 3.76 3.06 -1.54
N SER A 39 4.54 2.99 -2.61
CA SER A 39 4.08 2.36 -3.85
C SER A 39 4.20 0.84 -3.72
N ALA A 40 3.16 0.13 -4.16
CA ALA A 40 3.31 -1.30 -4.40
C ALA A 40 4.45 -1.48 -5.42
N ARG A 41 5.33 -2.46 -5.16
CA ARG A 41 6.33 -2.84 -6.16
C ARG A 41 5.57 -3.27 -7.43
N PRO A 42 5.91 -2.71 -8.61
CA PRO A 42 5.29 -3.16 -9.85
C PRO A 42 5.51 -4.67 -9.98
N HIS A 43 4.42 -5.42 -10.10
CA HIS A 43 4.49 -6.84 -10.42
C HIS A 43 4.43 -6.97 -11.93
N HIS A 44 5.37 -7.68 -12.54
CA HIS A 44 5.30 -7.91 -13.98
C HIS A 44 4.15 -8.91 -14.27
N PRO A 45 3.22 -8.62 -15.19
CA PRO A 45 2.09 -9.52 -15.47
C PRO A 45 2.47 -10.94 -15.91
N ALA A 46 3.64 -11.13 -16.52
CA ALA A 46 4.17 -12.42 -16.94
C ALA A 46 4.96 -13.17 -15.84
N GLN A 47 5.01 -12.59 -14.64
CA GLN A 47 5.70 -13.18 -13.50
C GLN A 47 4.80 -14.27 -12.91
N ASP A 48 4.96 -15.50 -13.40
CA ASP A 48 4.29 -16.68 -12.88
C ASP A 48 4.88 -17.09 -11.54
N GLU A 49 4.05 -17.14 -10.49
CA GLU A 49 4.42 -17.57 -9.15
C GLU A 49 5.13 -18.94 -9.13
N ARG A 50 4.74 -19.87 -10.02
CA ARG A 50 5.38 -21.18 -10.13
C ARG A 50 6.82 -21.08 -10.66
N THR A 51 7.06 -20.13 -11.56
CA THR A 51 8.40 -19.89 -12.12
C THR A 51 9.31 -19.21 -11.08
N ILE A 52 8.78 -18.29 -10.28
CA ILE A 52 9.53 -17.67 -9.17
C ILE A 52 9.89 -18.73 -8.12
N ASP A 53 8.93 -19.57 -7.73
CA ASP A 53 9.14 -20.56 -6.66
C ASP A 53 10.18 -21.61 -7.08
N ALA A 54 10.11 -22.09 -8.33
CA ALA A 54 11.11 -22.99 -8.89
C ALA A 54 12.51 -22.36 -9.02
N PHE A 55 12.60 -21.04 -9.24
CA PHE A 55 13.86 -20.32 -9.37
C PHE A 55 14.44 -19.82 -8.03
N LYS A 56 13.70 -19.96 -6.94
CA LYS A 56 14.10 -19.45 -5.62
C LYS A 56 15.36 -20.18 -5.15
N LYS A 57 16.51 -19.51 -5.13
CA LYS A 57 17.78 -20.09 -4.68
C LYS A 57 17.66 -20.56 -3.23
N ALA A 58 17.84 -21.86 -2.99
CA ALA A 58 18.10 -22.39 -1.66
C ALA A 58 19.44 -21.83 -1.19
N SER A 59 19.42 -20.83 -0.30
CA SER A 59 20.66 -20.39 0.33
C SER A 59 21.20 -21.55 1.15
N ARG A 60 22.41 -22.01 0.83
CA ARG A 60 23.14 -22.89 1.75
C ARG A 60 23.43 -22.09 3.01
N ARG A 61 22.96 -22.58 4.14
CA ARG A 61 23.44 -22.18 5.46
C ARG A 61 24.96 -22.38 5.46
N ARG A 62 25.74 -21.31 5.63
CA ARG A 62 27.12 -21.39 6.09
C ARG A 62 27.11 -21.31 7.61
#